data_AF-A0AAN8Q052-F1
#
_entry.id   AF-A0AAN8Q052-F1
#
_cell.length_a   1.000
_cell.length_b   1.000
_cell.length_c   1.000
_cell.angle_alpha   90.00
_cell.angle_beta   90.00
_cell.angle_gamma   90.00
#
_symmetry.space_group_name_H-M   'P 1'
#
loop_
_entity.id
_entity.type
_entity.pdbx_description
1 polymer ?
#
loop_
_entity_poly.entity_id
_entity_poly.type
_entity_poly.pdbx_seq_one_letter_code
_entity_poly.pdbx_strand_id
1 'polypeptide(L)'
;MCANQKSVSWITSSVLDALKCRRRAERKWRKTKPKIDRQLFNPVRNDTNKLVNRTKADHYNRLIVDNVDIPKALFGTLNALLGKTQNVPYPKEGDLNSANILNTLFSIDKINKIHSGLNPVFDSICCIRLLECTL
;
A
#
# COMPACT_ATOMS: atom_id res chain seq x y z
N MET A 1 14.48 -24.32 20.33
CA MET A 1 15.17 -23.60 19.25
C MET A 1 14.14 -22.76 18.52
N CYS A 2 14.14 -21.44 18.70
CA CYS A 2 13.12 -20.57 18.08
C CYS A 2 13.76 -19.74 16.97
N ALA A 3 13.18 -19.94 15.78
CA ALA A 3 13.40 -19.31 14.49
C ALA A 3 14.31 -18.08 14.43
N ASN A 4 15.25 -18.16 13.48
CA ASN A 4 15.97 -17.10 12.80
C ASN A 4 15.09 -15.84 12.61
N GLN A 5 15.07 -14.98 13.63
CA GLN A 5 14.46 -13.67 13.53
C GLN A 5 15.51 -12.80 12.85
N LYS A 6 15.40 -12.65 11.53
CA LYS A 6 16.07 -11.58 10.77
C LYS A 6 16.08 -10.35 11.67
N SER A 7 17.26 -9.87 12.05
CA SER A 7 17.43 -8.73 12.94
C SER A 7 16.69 -7.53 12.34
N VAL A 8 15.47 -7.30 12.81
CA VAL A 8 14.64 -6.23 12.28
C VAL A 8 15.20 -4.93 12.84
N SER A 9 15.66 -4.06 11.95
CA SER A 9 16.47 -2.86 12.26
C SER A 9 15.86 -1.88 13.26
N TRP A 10 14.53 -1.87 13.42
CA TRP A 10 13.84 -0.99 14.38
C TRP A 10 13.75 -1.56 15.81
N ILE A 11 14.14 -2.81 16.04
CA ILE A 11 14.03 -3.43 17.37
C ILE A 11 15.18 -2.96 18.26
N THR A 12 14.87 -2.07 19.20
CA THR A 12 15.79 -1.59 20.23
C THR A 12 15.75 -2.47 21.49
N SER A 13 16.77 -2.35 22.35
CA SER A 13 16.81 -3.05 23.65
C SER A 13 15.58 -2.73 24.52
N SER A 14 15.13 -1.47 24.53
CA SER A 14 13.95 -1.03 25.28
C SER A 14 12.67 -1.72 24.80
N VAL A 15 12.50 -1.91 23.49
CA VAL A 15 11.38 -2.64 22.91
C VAL A 15 11.43 -4.12 23.32
N LEU A 16 12.61 -4.74 23.27
CA LEU A 16 12.78 -6.13 23.69
C LEU A 16 12.40 -6.32 25.16
N ASP A 17 12.83 -5.41 26.03
CA ASP A 17 12.54 -5.50 27.45
C ASP A 17 11.05 -5.27 27.76
N ALA A 18 10.40 -4.31 27.07
CA ALA A 18 8.95 -4.14 27.16
C ALA A 18 8.19 -5.40 26.70
N LEU A 19 8.61 -6.03 25.59
CA LEU A 19 8.03 -7.28 25.10
C LEU A 19 8.22 -8.44 26.10
N LYS A 20 9.39 -8.55 26.75
CA LYS A 20 9.64 -9.52 27.82
C LYS A 20 8.72 -9.28 29.01
N CYS A 21 8.59 -8.04 29.47
CA CYS A 21 7.70 -7.65 30.57
C CYS A 21 6.23 -7.98 30.25
N ARG A 22 5.76 -7.63 29.05
CA ARG A 22 4.43 -8.00 28.55
C ARG A 22 4.22 -9.51 28.59
N ARG A 23 5.19 -10.30 28.13
CA ARG A 23 5.09 -11.76 28.10
C ARG A 23 5.06 -12.36 29.51
N ARG A 24 5.82 -11.80 30.46
CA ARG A 24 5.79 -12.22 31.87
C ARG A 24 4.42 -11.94 32.50
N ALA A 25 3.88 -10.73 32.33
CA ALA A 25 2.55 -10.37 32.81
C ALA A 25 1.46 -11.23 32.18
N GLU A 26 1.54 -11.50 30.88
CA GLU A 26 0.62 -12.37 30.16
C GLU A 26 0.63 -13.80 30.71
N ARG A 27 1.82 -14.39 30.90
CA ARG A 27 1.96 -15.73 31.47
C ARG A 27 1.36 -15.81 32.88
N LYS A 28 1.59 -14.80 33.70
CA LYS A 28 1.01 -14.71 35.05
C LYS A 28 -0.52 -14.71 34.97
N TRP A 29 -1.09 -13.80 34.18
CA TRP A 29 -2.55 -13.72 33.98
C TRP A 29 -3.15 -15.02 33.43
N ARG A 30 -2.51 -15.67 32.45
CA ARG A 30 -3.00 -16.95 31.90
C ARG A 30 -2.97 -18.09 32.94
N LYS A 31 -2.00 -18.07 33.87
CA LYS A 31 -1.86 -19.08 34.93
C LYS A 31 -2.90 -18.89 36.03
N THR A 32 -3.06 -17.67 36.52
CA THR A 32 -3.89 -17.38 37.69
C THR A 32 -5.36 -17.17 37.30
N LYS A 33 -5.62 -16.46 36.18
CA LYS A 33 -6.94 -16.04 35.67
C LYS A 33 -7.79 -15.03 36.48
N PRO A 34 -7.44 -14.51 37.69
CA PRO A 34 -8.27 -13.52 38.37
C PRO A 34 -8.20 -12.15 37.68
N LYS A 35 -9.21 -11.34 37.98
CA LYS A 35 -9.42 -10.00 37.41
C LYS A 35 -8.26 -9.02 37.72
N ILE A 36 -7.58 -9.21 38.85
CA ILE A 36 -6.45 -8.37 39.30
C ILE A 36 -5.25 -8.49 38.35
N ASP A 37 -4.85 -9.71 37.99
CA ASP A 37 -3.72 -9.90 37.06
C ASP A 37 -4.06 -9.39 35.65
N ARG A 38 -5.34 -9.41 35.26
CA ARG A 38 -5.82 -8.80 34.01
C ARG A 38 -5.68 -7.27 34.06
N GLN A 39 -6.05 -6.65 35.18
CA GLN A 39 -5.90 -5.20 35.39
C GLN A 39 -4.44 -4.77 35.35
N LEU A 40 -3.52 -5.61 35.81
CA LEU A 40 -2.08 -5.37 35.71
C LEU A 40 -1.52 -5.62 34.30
N PHE A 41 -2.06 -6.61 33.57
CA PHE A 41 -1.61 -6.94 32.22
C PHE A 41 -2.01 -5.88 31.18
N ASN A 42 -3.23 -5.35 31.26
CA ASN A 42 -3.75 -4.37 30.31
C ASN A 42 -2.85 -3.13 30.11
N PRO A 43 -2.38 -2.41 31.15
CA PRO A 43 -1.50 -1.26 30.99
C PRO A 43 -0.17 -1.68 30.35
N VAL A 44 0.45 -2.77 30.82
CA VAL A 44 1.70 -3.29 30.25
C VAL A 44 1.55 -3.61 28.76
N ARG A 45 0.42 -4.20 28.36
CA ARG A 45 0.11 -4.44 26.93
C ARG A 45 0.00 -3.13 26.16
N ASN A 46 -0.76 -2.17 26.68
CA ASN A 46 -1.02 -0.90 26.00
C ASN A 46 0.27 -0.08 25.85
N ASP A 47 1.07 0.01 26.89
CA ASP A 47 2.34 0.73 26.90
C ASP A 47 3.36 0.08 25.97
N THR A 48 3.43 -1.25 25.97
CA THR A 48 4.27 -1.99 25.02
C THR A 48 3.84 -1.71 23.57
N ASN A 49 2.53 -1.70 23.29
CA ASN A 49 2.03 -1.41 21.94
C ASN A 49 2.34 0.03 21.52
N LYS A 50 2.15 1.02 22.42
CA LYS A 50 2.53 2.42 22.18
C LYS A 50 4.03 2.53 21.87
N LEU A 51 4.88 1.89 22.67
CA LEU A 51 6.33 1.90 22.47
C LEU A 51 6.73 1.28 21.13
N VAL A 52 6.18 0.11 20.79
CA VAL A 52 6.46 -0.56 19.51
C VAL A 52 6.02 0.31 18.33
N ASN A 53 4.82 0.88 18.39
CA ASN A 53 4.29 1.72 17.31
C ASN A 53 5.14 2.97 17.12
N ARG A 54 5.49 3.65 18.22
CA ARG A 54 6.37 4.82 18.20
C ARG A 54 7.75 4.48 17.63
N THR A 55 8.39 3.44 18.15
CA THR A 55 9.74 3.05 17.71
C THR A 55 9.78 2.67 16.24
N LYS A 56 8.77 1.95 15.74
CA LYS A 56 8.62 1.65 14.32
C LYS A 56 8.45 2.92 13.49
N ALA A 57 7.52 3.79 13.88
CA ALA A 57 7.26 5.03 13.17
C ALA A 57 8.51 5.91 13.10
N ASP A 58 9.17 6.12 14.24
CA ASP A 58 10.38 6.93 14.33
C ASP A 58 11.53 6.36 13.47
N HIS A 59 11.65 5.03 13.38
CA HIS A 59 12.67 4.38 12.56
C HIS A 59 12.40 4.59 11.06
N TYR A 60 11.19 4.30 10.59
CA TYR A 60 10.88 4.44 9.17
C TYR A 60 10.78 5.89 8.74
N ASN A 61 10.30 6.80 9.60
CA ASN A 61 10.34 8.23 9.33
C ASN A 61 11.77 8.73 9.14
N ARG A 62 12.71 8.29 9.99
CA ARG A 62 14.14 8.59 9.80
C ARG A 62 14.66 8.06 8.47
N LEU A 63 14.40 6.79 8.15
CA LEU A 63 14.82 6.21 6.87
C LEU A 63 14.26 6.98 5.66
N ILE A 64 13.01 7.44 5.73
CA ILE A 64 12.40 8.24 4.65
C ILE A 64 13.09 9.59 4.51
N VAL A 65 13.31 10.30 5.62
CA VAL A 65 13.97 11.61 5.62
C VAL A 65 15.42 11.49 5.15
N ASP A 66 16.16 10.49 5.64
CA ASP A 66 17.57 10.25 5.30
C ASP A 66 17.78 9.87 3.82
N ASN A 67 16.75 9.36 3.14
CA ASN A 67 16.82 8.91 1.74
C ASN A 67 15.97 9.76 0.79
N VAL A 68 15.54 10.96 1.20
CA VAL A 68 14.64 11.81 0.39
C VAL A 68 15.25 12.16 -0.97
N ASP A 69 16.57 12.35 -1.03
CA ASP A 69 17.31 12.71 -2.24
C ASP A 69 17.71 11.48 -3.09
N ILE A 70 17.43 10.26 -2.62
CA ILE A 70 17.80 9.01 -3.28
C ILE A 70 16.54 8.20 -3.60
N PRO A 71 15.85 8.49 -4.72
CA PRO A 71 14.56 7.87 -5.05
C PRO A 71 14.60 6.35 -5.03
N LYS A 72 15.68 5.74 -5.54
CA LYS A 72 15.84 4.27 -5.55
C LYS A 72 15.85 3.67 -4.14
N ALA A 73 16.53 4.32 -3.19
CA ALA A 73 16.58 3.87 -1.81
C ALA A 73 15.25 4.14 -1.08
N LEU A 74 14.63 5.29 -1.33
CA LEU A 74 13.31 5.64 -0.81
C LEU A 74 12.23 4.63 -1.25
N PHE A 75 12.10 4.38 -2.55
CA PHE A 75 11.13 3.41 -3.06
C PHE A 75 11.50 1.98 -2.65
N GLY A 76 12.78 1.67 -2.50
CA GLY A 76 13.24 0.39 -1.94
C GLY A 76 12.73 0.16 -0.51
N THR A 77 12.88 1.16 0.38
CA THR A 77 12.39 1.09 1.76
C THR A 77 10.85 1.02 1.82
N LEU A 78 10.14 1.79 1.00
CA LEU A 78 8.68 1.75 0.89
C LEU A 78 8.17 0.41 0.36
N ASN A 79 8.80 -0.15 -0.66
CA ASN A 79 8.42 -1.45 -1.22
C ASN A 79 8.63 -2.58 -0.19
N ALA A 80 9.72 -2.53 0.56
CA ALA A 80 9.96 -3.45 1.67
C ALA A 80 8.90 -3.31 2.78
N LEU A 81 8.51 -2.07 3.12
CA LEU A 81 7.49 -1.79 4.13
C LEU A 81 6.09 -2.27 3.70
N LEU A 82 5.72 -2.06 2.44
CA LEU A 82 4.41 -2.40 1.88
C LEU A 82 4.31 -3.86 1.42
N GLY A 83 5.38 -4.65 1.56
CA GLY A 83 5.41 -6.03 1.07
C GLY A 83 5.29 -6.13 -0.45
N LYS A 84 5.66 -5.07 -1.19
CA LYS A 84 5.74 -5.06 -2.65
C LYS A 84 7.03 -5.76 -3.08
N THR A 85 7.09 -7.07 -2.85
CA THR A 85 8.22 -7.92 -3.24
C THR A 85 7.97 -8.65 -4.55
N GLN A 86 6.80 -8.45 -5.16
CA GLN A 86 6.48 -9.12 -6.41
C GLN A 86 7.21 -8.40 -7.54
N ASN A 87 8.29 -9.05 -7.99
CA ASN A 87 8.58 -9.10 -9.41
C ASN A 87 7.40 -9.85 -10.04
N VAL A 88 6.25 -9.17 -10.18
CA VAL A 88 5.18 -9.67 -11.05
C VAL A 88 5.87 -9.70 -12.40
N PRO A 89 6.15 -10.89 -12.95
CA PRO A 89 6.76 -10.94 -14.26
C PRO A 89 5.82 -10.17 -15.17
N TYR A 90 6.35 -9.16 -15.86
CA TYR A 90 5.62 -8.64 -17.01
C TYR A 90 5.23 -9.87 -17.86
N PRO A 91 4.00 -9.90 -18.40
CA PRO A 91 3.61 -10.95 -19.34
C PRO A 91 4.76 -11.13 -20.33
N LYS A 92 5.35 -12.32 -20.37
CA LYS A 92 6.49 -12.59 -21.26
C LYS A 92 6.02 -12.24 -22.67
N GLU A 93 6.79 -11.42 -23.39
CA GLU A 93 6.50 -11.11 -24.79
C GLU A 93 6.30 -12.42 -25.54
N GLY A 94 5.09 -12.65 -26.06
CA GLY A 94 4.78 -13.89 -26.77
C GLY A 94 3.32 -14.31 -26.80
N ASP A 95 2.46 -13.80 -25.92
CA ASP A 95 1.02 -14.06 -26.08
C ASP A 95 0.37 -12.87 -26.79
N LEU A 96 0.41 -12.88 -28.12
CA LEU A 96 -0.24 -11.89 -29.00
C LEU A 96 -1.70 -11.65 -28.58
N ASN A 97 -2.35 -12.66 -28.00
CA ASN A 97 -3.68 -12.55 -27.42
C ASN A 97 -3.73 -11.60 -26.22
N SER A 98 -2.76 -11.65 -25.31
CA SER A 98 -2.74 -10.75 -24.14
C SER A 98 -2.52 -9.29 -24.55
N ALA A 99 -1.63 -9.01 -25.51
CA ALA A 99 -1.42 -7.66 -26.05
C ALA A 99 -2.67 -7.16 -26.79
N ASN A 100 -3.31 -8.01 -27.59
CA ASN A 100 -4.56 -7.68 -28.28
C ASN A 100 -5.73 -7.46 -27.30
N ILE A 101 -5.85 -8.28 -26.24
CA ILE A 101 -6.86 -8.15 -25.19
C ILE A 101 -6.64 -6.85 -24.39
N LEU A 102 -5.40 -6.50 -24.07
CA LEU A 102 -5.11 -5.22 -23.43
C LEU A 102 -5.46 -4.05 -24.36
N ASN A 103 -5.18 -4.16 -25.65
CA ASN A 103 -5.48 -3.09 -26.60
C ASN A 103 -7.00 -2.93 -26.84
N THR A 104 -7.77 -4.02 -26.88
CA THR A 104 -9.24 -3.96 -26.97
C THR A 104 -9.85 -3.39 -25.70
N LEU A 105 -9.44 -3.88 -24.52
CA LEU A 105 -10.02 -3.47 -23.23
C LEU A 105 -9.66 -2.04 -22.82
N PHE A 106 -8.45 -1.57 -23.13
CA PHE A 106 -7.98 -0.25 -22.64
C PHE A 106 -8.01 0.85 -23.70
N SER A 107 -7.84 0.53 -24.98
CA SER A 107 -7.74 1.54 -26.06
C SER A 107 -9.04 1.66 -26.83
N ILE A 108 -9.59 0.56 -27.36
CA ILE A 108 -10.74 0.62 -28.28
C ILE A 108 -12.02 1.03 -27.55
N ASP A 109 -12.34 0.38 -26.43
CA ASP A 109 -13.56 0.70 -25.67
C ASP A 109 -13.52 2.12 -25.08
N LYS A 110 -12.34 2.58 -24.68
CA LYS A 110 -12.15 3.95 -24.18
C LYS A 110 -12.35 4.97 -25.29
N ILE A 111 -11.77 4.75 -26.47
CA ILE A 111 -11.94 5.61 -27.65
C ILE A 111 -13.40 5.62 -28.08
N ASN A 112 -14.07 4.47 -28.18
CA ASN A 112 -15.49 4.37 -28.54
C ASN A 112 -16.41 5.06 -27.51
N LYS A 113 -16.09 4.97 -26.22
CA LYS A 113 -16.83 5.65 -25.15
C LYS A 113 -16.63 7.16 -25.17
N ILE A 114 -15.44 7.63 -25.56
CA ILE A 114 -15.17 9.04 -25.80
C ILE A 114 -15.95 9.51 -27.03
N HIS A 115 -15.89 8.77 -28.15
CA HIS A 115 -16.63 9.11 -29.37
C HIS A 115 -18.16 9.11 -29.17
N SER A 116 -18.72 8.14 -28.45
CA SER A 116 -20.15 8.11 -28.15
C SER A 116 -20.57 9.21 -27.18
N GLY A 117 -19.70 9.60 -26.23
CA GLY A 117 -19.92 10.77 -25.37
C GLY A 117 -19.71 12.11 -26.09
N LEU A 118 -18.96 12.13 -27.19
CA LEU A 118 -18.69 13.29 -28.04
C LEU A 118 -19.57 13.37 -29.29
N ASN A 119 -20.63 12.55 -29.39
CA ASN A 119 -21.74 12.79 -30.31
C ASN A 119 -22.90 13.52 -29.60
N PRO A 120 -22.76 14.80 -29.19
CA PRO A 120 -23.92 15.67 -29.16
C PRO A 120 -24.18 16.14 -30.59
N VAL A 121 -25.30 15.68 -31.17
CA VAL A 121 -26.10 16.40 -32.17
C VAL A 121 -25.29 17.17 -33.24
N PHE A 122 -24.75 16.46 -34.23
CA PHE A 122 -24.42 17.10 -35.52
C PHE A 122 -25.46 16.82 -36.62
N ASP A 123 -26.57 16.15 -36.27
CA ASP A 123 -27.73 15.98 -37.14
C ASP A 123 -28.77 17.06 -36.85
N SER A 124 -28.52 18.32 -37.25
CA SER A 124 -29.58 19.33 -37.57
C SER A 124 -29.09 20.74 -37.94
N ILE A 125 -27.81 20.98 -38.27
CA ILE A 125 -27.38 22.32 -38.73
C ILE A 125 -27.11 22.40 -40.24
N CYS A 126 -26.99 21.28 -40.96
CA CYS A 126 -26.65 21.31 -42.39
C CYS A 126 -27.84 21.56 -43.36
N CYS A 127 -29.04 21.93 -42.87
CA CYS A 127 -30.19 22.19 -43.76
C CYS A 127 -30.59 23.66 -43.92
N ILE A 128 -29.90 24.65 -43.34
CA ILE A 128 -30.24 26.06 -43.61
C ILE A 128 -28.96 26.88 -43.90
N ARG A 129 -28.47 26.76 -45.14
CA ARG A 129 -27.96 27.87 -45.97
C ARG A 129 -27.54 27.36 -47.35
N LEU A 130 -28.51 26.76 -48.05
CA LEU A 130 -28.43 26.54 -49.50
C LEU A 130 -29.29 27.55 -50.26
N LEU A 131 -29.22 28.84 -49.92
CA LEU A 131 -29.74 29.93 -50.74
C LEU A 131 -29.04 31.23 -50.34
N GLU A 132 -28.63 32.00 -51.36
CA GLU A 132 -27.90 33.28 -51.32
C GLU A 132 -26.36 33.21 -51.29
N CYS A 133 -25.77 32.71 -52.38
CA CYS A 133 -24.51 33.24 -52.94
C CYS A 133 -24.37 32.77 -54.40
N THR A 134 -25.17 33.35 -55.29
CA THR A 134 -24.87 33.46 -56.73
C THR A 134 -25.35 34.84 -57.18
N LEU A 135 -24.47 35.84 -57.06
CA LEU A 135 -24.36 36.93 -58.02
C LEU A 135 -23.17 36.61 -58.91
#